data_AF-A0A7V3D5C0-F1
#
_entry.id   AF-A0A7V3D5C0-F1
#
_cell.length_a   1.000
_cell.length_b   1.000
_cell.length_c   1.000
_cell.angle_alpha   90.00
_cell.angle_beta   90.00
_cell.angle_gamma   90.00
#
_symmetry.space_group_name_H-M   'P 1'
#
loop_
_entity.id
_entity.type
_entity.pdbx_description
1 polymer ?
#
loop_
_entity_poly.entity_id
_entity_poly.type
_entity_poly.pdbx_seq_one_letter_code
_entity_poly.pdbx_strand_id
1 'polypeptide(L)'
;MKVRFLQSGGFAGMVRGCELDSAALAPELARELEQLVGQSQITPGEYLSETARDLQQYEITIENGGSVSVVFDDANIPASARPLLNFLKKLARPTTLK
;
A
#
# COMPACT_ATOMS: atom_id res chain seq x y z
N MET A 1 -8.83 -3.75 11.86
CA MET A 1 -7.62 -3.25 11.19
C MET A 1 -8.04 -2.66 9.85
N LYS A 2 -7.61 -1.43 9.53
CA LYS A 2 -7.84 -0.83 8.21
C LYS A 2 -6.52 -0.68 7.48
N VAL A 3 -6.52 -0.93 6.18
CA VAL A 3 -5.36 -0.76 5.31
C VAL A 3 -5.78 0.04 4.10
N ARG A 4 -5.18 1.21 3.93
CA ARG A 4 -5.39 2.07 2.79
C ARG A 4 -4.15 2.00 1.90
N PHE A 5 -4.40 1.82 0.61
CA PHE A 5 -3.37 1.75 -0.41
C PHE A 5 -3.64 2.79 -1.49
N LEU A 6 -2.58 3.50 -1.86
CA LEU A 6 -2.56 4.46 -2.94
C LEU A 6 -1.33 4.20 -3.80
N GLN A 7 -1.54 4.17 -5.10
CA GLN A 7 -0.50 4.11 -6.11
C GLN A 7 -0.67 5.32 -7.02
N SER A 8 0.37 6.13 -7.09
CA SER A 8 0.44 7.36 -7.89
C SER A 8 1.71 7.37 -8.74
N GLY A 9 1.82 8.30 -9.69
CA GLY A 9 3.00 8.42 -10.55
C GLY A 9 2.98 7.54 -11.81
N GLY A 10 4.05 7.65 -12.60
CA GLY A 10 4.16 7.06 -13.94
C GLY A 10 3.52 7.89 -15.06
N PHE A 11 3.70 7.45 -16.31
CA PHE A 11 3.55 8.22 -17.57
C PHE A 11 2.10 8.68 -17.95
N ALA A 12 1.14 8.66 -17.04
CA ALA A 12 -0.23 9.14 -17.34
C ALA A 12 -0.95 9.77 -16.15
N GLY A 13 -0.29 9.95 -15.00
CA GLY A 13 -0.93 10.49 -13.79
C GLY A 13 -2.09 9.63 -13.26
N MET A 14 -2.18 8.36 -13.67
CA MET A 14 -3.25 7.46 -13.23
C MET A 14 -3.05 7.08 -11.78
N VAL A 15 -4.05 7.34 -10.95
CA VAL A 15 -4.05 6.94 -9.55
C VAL A 15 -4.85 5.66 -9.40
N ARG A 16 -4.33 4.73 -8.59
CA ARG A 16 -5.01 3.51 -8.22
C ARG A 16 -5.00 3.40 -6.71
N GLY A 17 -6.03 2.80 -6.14
CA GLY A 17 -6.06 2.60 -4.70
C GLY A 17 -7.13 1.63 -4.28
N CYS A 18 -7.04 1.22 -3.02
CA CYS A 18 -8.08 0.49 -2.34
C CYS A 18 -8.04 0.79 -0.85
N GLU A 19 -9.20 0.71 -0.22
CA GLU A 19 -9.32 0.73 1.23
C GLU A 19 -9.90 -0.61 1.66
N LEU A 20 -9.21 -1.28 2.57
CA LEU A 20 -9.55 -2.59 3.08
C LEU A 20 -9.80 -2.47 4.57
N ASP A 21 -11.00 -2.84 5.02
CA ASP A 21 -11.32 -2.95 6.43
C ASP A 21 -11.44 -4.43 6.78
N SER A 22 -10.60 -4.92 7.68
CA SER A 22 -10.62 -6.32 8.14
C SER A 22 -11.97 -6.71 8.76
N ALA A 23 -12.73 -5.76 9.30
CA ALA A 23 -14.07 -5.99 9.85
C ALA A 23 -15.16 -6.10 8.76
N ALA A 24 -14.91 -5.54 7.57
CA ALA A 24 -15.83 -5.59 6.43
C ALA A 24 -15.44 -6.65 5.38
N LEU A 25 -14.22 -7.19 5.47
CA LEU A 25 -13.72 -8.25 4.60
C LEU A 25 -14.22 -9.64 5.02
N ALA A 26 -14.23 -10.56 4.06
CA ALA A 26 -14.42 -11.97 4.35
C ALA A 26 -13.33 -12.46 5.31
N PRO A 27 -13.64 -13.38 6.25
CA PRO A 27 -12.71 -13.82 7.29
C PRO A 27 -11.42 -14.42 6.73
N GLU A 28 -11.47 -15.07 5.57
CA GLU A 28 -10.28 -15.59 4.88
C GLU A 28 -9.37 -14.47 4.37
N LEU A 29 -9.95 -13.44 3.74
CA LEU A 29 -9.23 -12.26 3.25
C LEU A 29 -8.67 -11.41 4.39
N ALA A 30 -9.44 -11.25 5.47
CA ALA A 30 -8.99 -10.53 6.66
C ALA A 30 -7.75 -11.19 7.26
N ARG A 31 -7.78 -12.52 7.43
CA ARG A 31 -6.64 -13.28 7.96
C ARG A 31 -5.41 -13.19 7.05
N GLU A 32 -5.59 -13.29 5.73
CA GLU A 32 -4.48 -13.13 4.77
C GLU A 32 -3.87 -11.72 4.86
N LEU A 33 -4.70 -10.67 4.92
CA LEU A 33 -4.25 -9.30 5.09
C LEU A 33 -3.46 -9.11 6.41
N GLU A 34 -3.97 -9.63 7.53
CA GLU A 34 -3.30 -9.56 8.84
C GLU A 34 -1.94 -10.27 8.83
N GLN A 35 -1.86 -11.44 8.18
CA GLN A 35 -0.59 -12.15 8.03
C GLN A 35 0.41 -11.38 7.17
N LEU A 36 -0.03 -10.81 6.05
CA LEU A 36 0.82 -10.01 5.16
C LEU A 36 1.32 -8.74 5.86
N VAL A 37 0.45 -8.05 6.60
CA VAL A 37 0.82 -6.89 7.42
C VAL A 37 1.85 -7.28 8.48
N GLY A 38 1.63 -8.37 9.21
CA GLY A 38 2.58 -8.86 10.22
C GLY A 38 3.95 -9.23 9.65
N GLN A 39 4.00 -9.81 8.45
CA GLN A 39 5.25 -10.17 7.77
C GLN A 39 5.95 -8.98 7.12
N SER A 40 5.19 -7.96 6.72
CA SER A 40 5.74 -6.81 5.99
C SER A 40 6.67 -5.93 6.83
N GLN A 41 6.57 -6.03 8.17
CA GLN A 41 7.35 -5.25 9.13
C GLN A 41 7.41 -3.75 8.75
N ILE A 42 6.27 -3.20 8.29
CA ILE A 42 6.21 -1.82 7.83
C ILE A 42 6.56 -0.88 8.98
N THR A 43 7.59 -0.09 8.74
CA THR A 43 7.97 1.05 9.58
C THR A 43 7.51 2.35 8.92
N PRO A 44 7.05 3.33 9.70
CA PRO A 44 6.66 4.61 9.16
C PRO A 44 7.87 5.33 8.55
N GLY A 45 7.68 5.97 7.41
CA GLY A 45 8.74 6.69 6.71
C GLY A 45 8.50 6.86 5.21
N GLU A 46 9.38 7.62 4.57
CA GLU A 46 9.36 7.88 3.14
C GLU A 46 10.66 7.38 2.51
N TYR A 47 10.54 6.42 1.61
CA TYR A 47 11.64 5.79 0.88
C TYR A 47 11.50 6.15 -0.59
N LEU A 48 11.87 7.39 -0.91
CA LEU A 48 11.71 7.98 -2.25
C LEU A 48 13.08 8.35 -2.82
N SER A 49 13.29 8.04 -4.09
CA SER A 49 14.41 8.48 -4.90
C SER A 49 14.23 9.93 -5.33
N GLU A 50 15.34 10.68 -5.41
CA GLU A 50 15.36 12.10 -5.79
C GLU A 50 14.76 12.37 -7.18
N THR A 51 14.68 11.36 -8.05
CA THR A 51 14.15 11.44 -9.42
C THR A 51 12.69 10.99 -9.55
N ALA A 52 11.92 10.99 -8.45
CA ALA A 52 10.57 10.41 -8.35
C ALA A 52 9.50 10.88 -9.36
N ARG A 53 9.75 11.92 -10.19
CA ARG A 53 8.77 12.45 -11.16
C ARG A 53 8.27 11.41 -12.17
N ASP A 54 9.11 10.45 -12.55
CA ASP A 54 8.77 9.41 -13.53
C ASP A 54 8.44 8.05 -12.88
N LEU A 55 8.72 7.89 -11.58
CA LEU A 55 8.53 6.63 -10.87
C LEU A 55 7.11 6.47 -10.33
N GLN A 56 6.71 5.22 -10.15
CA GLN A 56 5.49 4.91 -9.41
C GLN A 56 5.77 5.04 -7.92
N GLN A 57 4.91 5.77 -7.23
CA GLN A 57 4.89 5.91 -5.78
C GLN A 57 3.75 5.07 -5.22
N TYR A 58 4.01 4.48 -4.06
CA TYR A 58 3.08 3.62 -3.35
C TYR A 58 3.02 4.10 -1.91
N GLU A 59 1.82 4.44 -1.47
CA GLU A 59 1.49 4.81 -0.11
C GLU A 59 0.66 3.70 0.52
N ILE A 60 1.11 3.21 1.69
CA ILE A 60 0.36 2.25 2.50
C ILE A 60 0.16 2.86 3.88
N THR A 61 -1.10 2.93 4.30
CA THR A 61 -1.49 3.34 5.65
C THR A 61 -2.21 2.20 6.34
N ILE A 62 -1.70 1.78 7.49
CA ILE A 62 -2.24 0.68 8.30
C ILE A 62 -2.72 1.25 9.63
N GLU A 63 -3.98 1.01 9.95
CA GLU A 63 -4.61 1.38 11.22
C GLU A 63 -4.94 0.09 12.00
N ASN A 64 -4.12 -0.23 13.00
CA ASN A 64 -4.30 -1.42 13.84
C ASN A 64 -3.90 -1.14 15.31
N GLY A 65 -4.73 -0.42 16.05
CA GLY A 65 -4.40 0.05 17.41
C GLY A 65 -3.40 1.23 17.44
N GLY A 66 -2.81 1.55 16.30
CA GLY A 66 -2.05 2.77 15.98
C GLY A 66 -2.08 3.00 14.47
N SER A 67 -1.74 4.21 14.02
CA SER A 67 -1.69 4.57 12.60
C SER A 67 -0.24 4.60 12.13
N VAL A 68 0.09 3.76 11.15
CA VAL A 68 1.42 3.69 10.53
C VAL A 68 1.25 3.96 9.05
N SER A 69 1.96 4.96 8.53
CA SER A 69 1.99 5.30 7.11
C SER A 69 3.41 5.18 6.58
N VAL A 70 3.53 4.55 5.42
CA VAL A 70 4.80 4.40 4.72
C VAL A 70 4.62 4.73 3.26
N VAL A 71 5.61 5.41 2.69
CA VAL A 71 5.67 5.73 1.28
C VAL A 71 6.93 5.13 0.70
N PHE A 72 6.83 4.44 -0.42
CA PHE A 72 7.97 3.95 -1.18
C PHE A 72 7.73 4.14 -2.67
N ASP A 73 8.81 4.31 -3.42
CA ASP A 73 8.75 4.25 -4.89
C ASP A 73 9.14 2.86 -5.41
N ASP A 74 9.03 2.69 -6.73
CA ASP A 74 9.37 1.43 -7.41
C ASP A 74 10.83 0.97 -7.18
N ALA A 75 11.75 1.89 -6.92
CA ALA A 75 13.16 1.60 -6.70
C ALA A 75 13.46 1.17 -5.25
N ASN A 76 12.69 1.64 -4.27
CA ASN A 76 12.99 1.49 -2.84
C ASN A 76 11.99 0.61 -2.09
N ILE A 77 11.25 -0.27 -2.79
CA ILE A 77 10.28 -1.17 -2.16
C ILE A 77 11.00 -2.21 -1.27
N PRO A 78 10.71 -2.26 0.05
CA PRO A 78 11.27 -3.28 0.94
C PRO A 78 10.86 -4.68 0.50
N ALA A 79 11.78 -5.64 0.51
CA ALA A 79 11.50 -7.02 0.09
C ALA A 79 10.36 -7.66 0.91
N SER A 80 10.32 -7.40 2.22
CA SER A 80 9.26 -7.87 3.13
C SER A 80 7.88 -7.27 2.82
N ALA A 81 7.83 -6.05 2.26
CA ALA A 81 6.58 -5.37 1.91
C ALA A 81 6.04 -5.76 0.52
N ARG A 82 6.85 -6.38 -0.34
CA ARG A 82 6.44 -6.81 -1.70
C ARG A 82 5.21 -7.72 -1.74
N PRO A 83 5.06 -8.73 -0.87
CA PRO A 83 3.87 -9.59 -0.85
C PRO A 83 2.60 -8.80 -0.53
N LEU A 84 2.65 -7.95 0.50
CA LEU A 84 1.54 -7.07 0.88
C LEU A 84 1.19 -6.09 -0.25
N LEU A 85 2.21 -5.44 -0.84
CA LEU A 85 2.00 -4.53 -1.96
C LEU A 85 1.34 -5.23 -3.15
N ASN A 86 1.80 -6.42 -3.54
CA ASN A 86 1.20 -7.18 -4.63
C ASN A 86 -0.25 -7.57 -4.35
N PHE A 87 -0.57 -7.95 -3.11
CA PHE A 87 -1.93 -8.23 -2.69
C PHE A 87 -2.82 -6.98 -2.83
N LEU A 88 -2.35 -5.83 -2.33
CA LEU A 88 -3.07 -4.56 -2.44
C LEU A 88 -3.22 -4.11 -3.90
N LYS A 89 -2.19 -4.26 -4.74
CA LYS A 89 -2.25 -3.93 -6.19
C LYS A 89 -3.29 -4.77 -6.95
N LYS A 90 -3.53 -6.03 -6.55
CA LYS A 90 -4.58 -6.88 -7.15
C LYS A 90 -5.98 -6.38 -6.83
N LEU A 91 -6.16 -5.83 -5.63
CA LEU A 91 -7.44 -5.29 -5.15
C LEU A 91 -7.64 -3.82 -5.56
N ALA A 92 -6.54 -3.12 -5.82
CA ALA A 92 -6.54 -1.73 -6.26
C ALA A 92 -7.35 -1.56 -7.53
N ARG A 93 -8.20 -0.54 -7.54
CA ARG A 93 -8.97 -0.13 -8.71
C ARG A 93 -8.46 1.22 -9.21
N PRO A 94 -8.58 1.51 -10.51
CA PRO A 94 -8.42 2.87 -11.01
C PRO A 94 -9.32 3.81 -10.21
N THR A 95 -8.74 4.84 -9.63
CA THR A 95 -9.47 5.87 -8.89
C THR A 95 -9.06 7.23 -9.41
N THR A 96 -10.00 8.16 -9.45
CA THR A 96 -9.68 9.57 -9.73
C THR A 96 -9.32 10.24 -8.42
N LEU A 97 -8.20 10.99 -8.35
CA LEU A 97 -8.03 11.99 -7.29
C LEU A 97 -9.26 12.90 -7.35
N LYS A 98 -10.04 12.93 -6.28
CA LYS A 98 -11.20 13.83 -6.14
C LYS A 98 -10.74 15.16 -5.54
#